data_AF-A0A101UEK5-F1
#
_entry.id   AF-A0A101UEK5-F1
#
_cell.length_a   1.000
_cell.length_b   1.000
_cell.length_c   1.000
_cell.angle_alpha   90.00
_cell.angle_beta   90.00
_cell.angle_gamma   90.00
#
_symmetry.space_group_name_H-M   'P 1'
#
loop_
_entity.id
_entity.type
_entity.pdbx_description
1 polymer ?
#
loop_
_entity_poly.entity_id
_entity_poly.type
_entity_poly.pdbx_seq_one_letter_code
_entity_poly.pdbx_strand_id
1 'polypeptide(L)'
;MKLNDKLSSLARPVKELTAEDEALTRALDSEVSGHNPGLRAAYGLGPDTAAQLLVTAGGNPERMRTEASFAALCGVAPVPASSDRTNRHRMSRGGDRDANAALCRIALVRLSSDPRTRAYVARQTAAGRTKREIIRLLRRAIAREMFRRCLTTTVTVPGIADLRPLRQLRNITLTAVAQHFGVWPTTISRLERGLSRDDDLAHAYRYWIQTA
;
A
#
# COMPACT_ATOMS: atom_id res chain seq x y z
N MET A 1 -19.02 -22.44 -35.90
CA MET A 1 -18.66 -21.10 -36.42
C MET A 1 -19.22 -19.98 -35.55
N LYS A 2 -20.56 -19.80 -35.44
CA LYS A 2 -21.21 -18.67 -34.70
C LYS A 2 -20.82 -18.43 -33.23
N LEU A 3 -20.37 -19.43 -32.47
CA LEU A 3 -19.92 -19.24 -31.07
C LEU A 3 -18.50 -18.66 -30.98
N ASN A 4 -17.60 -19.06 -31.87
CA ASN A 4 -16.21 -18.61 -31.85
C ASN A 4 -16.11 -17.13 -32.27
N ASP A 5 -17.00 -16.70 -33.17
CA ASP A 5 -17.13 -15.30 -33.58
C ASP A 5 -17.59 -14.42 -32.41
N LYS A 6 -18.50 -14.92 -31.56
CA LYS A 6 -18.96 -14.22 -30.34
C LYS A 6 -17.87 -14.11 -29.27
N LEU A 7 -17.08 -15.16 -29.07
CA LEU A 7 -15.92 -15.12 -28.17
C LEU A 7 -14.87 -14.13 -28.69
N SER A 8 -14.63 -14.15 -30.00
CA SER A 8 -13.69 -13.22 -30.65
C SER A 8 -14.17 -11.77 -30.59
N SER A 9 -15.48 -11.52 -30.69
CA SER A 9 -16.03 -10.17 -30.57
C SER A 9 -15.94 -9.61 -29.15
N LEU A 10 -15.96 -10.46 -28.11
CA LEU A 10 -15.75 -10.04 -26.71
C LEU A 10 -14.27 -9.83 -26.38
N ALA A 11 -13.39 -10.62 -26.98
CA ALA A 11 -11.95 -10.57 -26.70
C ALA A 11 -11.32 -9.20 -27.02
N ARG A 12 -11.81 -8.50 -28.05
CA ARG A 12 -11.28 -7.18 -28.44
C ARG A 12 -11.59 -6.08 -27.41
N PRO A 13 -12.86 -5.84 -27.01
CA PRO A 13 -13.18 -4.88 -25.94
C PRO A 13 -12.46 -5.18 -24.62
N VAL A 14 -12.32 -6.46 -24.26
CA VAL A 14 -11.59 -6.83 -23.03
C VAL A 14 -10.13 -6.38 -23.10
N LYS A 15 -9.46 -6.57 -24.24
CA LYS A 15 -8.08 -6.12 -24.43
C LYS A 15 -7.95 -4.59 -24.39
N GLU A 16 -8.87 -3.90 -25.04
CA GLU A 16 -8.90 -2.42 -25.09
C GLU A 16 -9.11 -1.84 -23.67
N LEU A 17 -10.11 -2.32 -22.94
CA LEU A 17 -10.37 -1.89 -21.56
C LEU A 17 -9.25 -2.24 -20.60
N THR A 18 -8.58 -3.39 -20.79
CA THR A 18 -7.40 -3.75 -19.98
C THR A 18 -6.24 -2.80 -20.26
N ALA A 19 -5.99 -2.46 -21.51
CA ALA A 19 -4.94 -1.50 -21.87
C ALA A 19 -5.24 -0.09 -21.34
N GLU A 20 -6.51 0.33 -21.34
CA GLU A 20 -6.96 1.59 -20.77
C GLU A 20 -6.81 1.61 -19.25
N ASP A 21 -7.23 0.54 -18.55
CA ASP A 21 -7.06 0.37 -17.11
C ASP A 21 -5.57 0.43 -16.71
N GLU A 22 -4.70 -0.26 -17.43
CA GLU A 22 -3.26 -0.19 -17.21
C GLU A 22 -2.69 1.21 -17.44
N ALA A 23 -3.17 1.93 -18.46
CA ALA A 23 -2.73 3.28 -18.76
C ALA A 23 -3.17 4.26 -17.67
N LEU A 24 -4.43 4.22 -17.25
CA LEU A 24 -4.97 5.05 -16.17
C LEU A 24 -4.32 4.74 -14.83
N THR A 25 -4.10 3.45 -14.52
CA THR A 25 -3.39 3.03 -13.31
C THR A 25 -1.97 3.61 -13.27
N ARG A 26 -1.25 3.61 -14.40
CA ARG A 26 0.09 4.24 -14.49
C ARG A 26 0.04 5.76 -14.33
N ALA A 27 -0.93 6.42 -14.95
CA ALA A 27 -1.11 7.86 -14.81
C ALA A 27 -1.40 8.23 -13.34
N LEU A 28 -2.32 7.49 -12.70
CA LEU A 28 -2.66 7.66 -11.30
C LEU A 28 -1.46 7.39 -10.39
N ASP A 29 -0.66 6.37 -10.69
CA ASP A 29 0.56 6.06 -9.95
C ASP A 29 1.55 7.24 -9.98
N SER A 30 1.74 7.85 -11.15
CA SER A 30 2.58 9.03 -11.32
C SER A 30 2.06 10.22 -10.51
N GLU A 31 0.77 10.52 -10.63
CA GLU A 31 0.15 11.64 -9.92
C GLU A 31 0.23 11.48 -8.40
N VAL A 32 -0.17 10.32 -7.87
CA VAL A 32 -0.12 10.05 -6.43
C VAL A 32 1.31 10.07 -5.91
N SER A 33 2.27 9.53 -6.67
CA SER A 33 3.69 9.56 -6.29
C SER A 33 4.25 10.97 -6.25
N GLY A 34 3.81 11.85 -7.16
CA GLY A 34 4.16 13.27 -7.14
C GLY A 34 3.55 14.03 -5.96
N HIS A 35 2.29 13.77 -5.65
CA HIS A 35 1.57 14.47 -4.58
C HIS A 35 2.00 14.00 -3.18
N ASN A 36 2.13 12.70 -2.97
CA ASN A 36 2.52 12.13 -1.69
C ASN A 36 3.33 10.85 -1.87
N PRO A 37 4.65 10.97 -2.12
CA PRO A 37 5.51 9.81 -2.32
C PRO A 37 5.53 8.90 -1.08
N GLY A 38 5.46 9.49 0.12
CA GLY A 38 5.40 8.77 1.39
C GLY A 38 4.22 7.82 1.50
N LEU A 39 3.03 8.28 1.10
CA LEU A 39 1.80 7.48 1.09
C LEU A 39 1.90 6.37 0.05
N ARG A 40 2.29 6.68 -1.18
CA ARG A 40 2.37 5.67 -2.23
C ARG A 40 3.37 4.57 -1.92
N ALA A 41 4.42 4.95 -1.22
CA ALA A 41 5.49 4.06 -0.82
C ALA A 41 5.13 3.28 0.48
N ALA A 42 3.99 3.53 1.12
CA ALA A 42 3.57 2.77 2.29
C ALA A 42 3.12 1.34 1.90
N TYR A 43 3.40 0.37 2.78
CA TYR A 43 3.19 -1.04 2.45
C TYR A 43 1.71 -1.37 2.22
N GLY A 44 1.44 -2.09 1.12
CA GLY A 44 0.10 -2.57 0.75
C GLY A 44 -0.79 -1.52 0.09
N LEU A 45 -0.25 -0.32 -0.21
CA LEU A 45 -0.96 0.70 -0.98
C LEU A 45 -0.63 0.57 -2.46
N GLY A 46 -1.67 0.41 -3.27
CA GLY A 46 -1.61 0.61 -4.72
C GLY A 46 -2.05 2.03 -5.10
N PRO A 47 -1.91 2.41 -6.39
CA PRO A 47 -2.27 3.73 -6.91
C PRO A 47 -3.69 4.14 -6.52
N ASP A 48 -4.69 3.29 -6.78
CA ASP A 48 -6.10 3.59 -6.52
C ASP A 48 -6.40 3.79 -5.04
N THR A 49 -5.85 2.91 -4.18
CA THR A 49 -6.07 3.01 -2.74
C THR A 49 -5.40 4.23 -2.14
N ALA A 50 -4.23 4.62 -2.66
CA ALA A 50 -3.53 5.81 -2.21
C ALA A 50 -4.23 7.09 -2.71
N ALA A 51 -4.65 7.13 -3.98
CA ALA A 51 -5.45 8.20 -4.54
C ALA A 51 -6.74 8.41 -3.74
N GLN A 52 -7.48 7.33 -3.47
CA GLN A 52 -8.70 7.42 -2.67
C GLN A 52 -8.44 8.04 -1.30
N LEU A 53 -7.39 7.60 -0.59
CA LEU A 53 -7.07 8.17 0.73
C LEU A 53 -6.67 9.65 0.66
N LEU A 54 -6.00 10.09 -0.40
CA LEU A 54 -5.71 11.52 -0.63
C LEU A 54 -6.97 12.32 -0.90
N VAL A 55 -7.86 11.82 -1.75
CA VAL A 55 -9.17 12.44 -2.03
C VAL A 55 -9.97 12.57 -0.75
N THR A 56 -10.03 11.49 0.05
CA THR A 56 -10.74 11.50 1.33
C THR A 56 -10.12 12.47 2.33
N ALA A 57 -8.78 12.50 2.45
CA ALA A 57 -8.11 13.43 3.36
C ALA A 57 -8.31 14.90 2.94
N GLY A 58 -8.59 15.13 1.66
CA GLY A 58 -8.55 16.44 1.02
C GLY A 58 -7.10 16.93 0.87
N GLY A 59 -6.85 17.82 -0.08
CA GLY A 59 -5.51 18.39 -0.33
C GLY A 59 -4.91 19.20 0.83
N ASN A 60 -5.57 19.23 2.00
CA ASN A 60 -5.21 19.97 3.21
C ASN A 60 -5.35 19.06 4.45
N PRO A 61 -4.59 17.95 4.55
CA PRO A 61 -4.72 16.96 5.63
C PRO A 61 -4.45 17.55 7.02
N GLU A 62 -3.69 18.65 7.13
CA GLU A 62 -3.43 19.40 8.36
C GLU A 62 -4.68 20.03 8.98
N ARG A 63 -5.77 20.18 8.23
CA ARG A 63 -7.08 20.58 8.80
C ARG A 63 -7.66 19.52 9.74
N MET A 64 -7.29 18.24 9.53
CA MET A 64 -7.64 17.17 10.46
C MET A 64 -6.65 17.20 11.62
N ARG A 65 -7.12 17.62 12.81
CA ARG A 65 -6.25 17.76 13.99
C ARG A 65 -5.86 16.44 14.65
N THR A 66 -6.55 15.33 14.35
CA THR A 66 -6.33 14.06 15.03
C THR A 66 -6.49 12.85 14.11
N GLU A 67 -5.80 11.76 14.45
CA GLU A 67 -5.99 10.46 13.81
C GLU A 67 -7.43 9.94 13.91
N ALA A 68 -8.18 10.37 14.93
CA ALA A 68 -9.55 9.96 15.15
C ALA A 68 -10.49 10.61 14.14
N SER A 69 -10.22 11.87 13.78
CA SER A 69 -10.94 12.60 12.73
C SER A 69 -10.79 11.90 11.38
N PHE A 70 -9.57 11.53 10.99
CA PHE A 70 -9.35 10.80 9.73
C PHE A 70 -10.03 9.43 9.73
N ALA A 71 -9.93 8.68 10.82
CA ALA A 71 -10.62 7.39 10.91
C ALA A 71 -12.15 7.51 10.92
N ALA A 72 -12.72 8.60 11.46
CA ALA A 72 -14.14 8.87 11.36
C ALA A 72 -14.53 9.20 9.90
N LEU A 73 -13.71 10.00 9.22
CA LEU A 73 -13.88 10.33 7.81
C LEU A 73 -13.83 9.09 6.91
N CYS A 74 -12.92 8.16 7.16
CA CYS A 74 -12.86 6.89 6.44
C CYS A 74 -13.89 5.84 6.91
N GLY A 75 -14.78 6.16 7.86
CA GLY A 75 -15.79 5.23 8.37
C GLY A 75 -15.23 4.02 9.14
N VAL A 76 -14.03 4.14 9.72
CA VAL A 76 -13.33 3.09 10.50
C VAL A 76 -13.12 3.45 11.97
N ALA A 77 -13.73 4.55 12.43
CA ALA A 77 -13.79 4.87 13.85
C ALA A 77 -14.54 3.77 14.63
N PRO A 78 -14.03 3.35 15.80
CA PRO A 78 -14.72 2.38 16.64
C PRO A 78 -16.03 2.98 17.15
N VAL A 79 -17.15 2.31 16.88
CA VAL A 79 -18.48 2.70 17.39
C VAL A 79 -18.96 1.62 18.37
N PRO A 80 -19.20 1.93 19.64
CA PRO A 80 -19.75 0.97 20.60
C PRO A 80 -21.04 0.33 20.08
N ALA A 81 -21.17 -0.99 20.21
CA ALA A 81 -22.40 -1.69 19.83
C ALA A 81 -23.53 -1.47 20.86
N SER A 82 -23.16 -1.29 22.12
CA SER A 82 -24.05 -1.02 23.26
C SER A 82 -23.44 0.06 24.15
N SER A 83 -24.27 0.72 24.98
CA SER A 83 -23.81 1.55 26.11
C SER A 83 -23.31 0.72 27.30
N ASP A 84 -23.65 -0.57 27.36
CA ASP A 84 -23.28 -1.48 28.44
C ASP A 84 -21.82 -1.95 28.38
N ARG A 85 -21.38 -2.66 29.43
CA ARG A 85 -20.04 -3.25 29.65
C ARG A 85 -19.51 -4.19 28.55
N THR A 86 -20.19 -4.37 27.42
CA THR A 86 -19.68 -5.19 26.32
C THR A 86 -18.67 -4.41 25.47
N ASN A 87 -17.48 -4.97 25.27
CA ASN A 87 -16.43 -4.36 24.44
C ASN A 87 -16.61 -4.69 22.94
N ARG A 88 -17.86 -4.75 22.47
CA ARG A 88 -18.18 -5.04 21.07
C ARG A 88 -18.37 -3.74 20.30
N HIS A 89 -17.82 -3.70 19.09
CA HIS A 89 -17.88 -2.54 18.22
C HIS A 89 -18.63 -2.87 16.94
N ARG A 90 -19.58 -2.00 16.59
CA ARG A 90 -20.31 -2.07 15.31
C ARG A 90 -19.56 -1.31 14.21
N MET A 91 -19.98 -1.53 12.97
CA MET A 91 -19.49 -0.78 11.82
C MET A 91 -20.06 0.65 11.85
N SER A 92 -19.21 1.66 11.59
CA SER A 92 -19.70 3.01 11.32
C SER A 92 -20.51 3.03 10.02
N ARG A 93 -21.68 3.67 10.03
CA ARG A 93 -22.51 3.86 8.82
C ARG A 93 -22.18 5.16 8.08
N GLY A 94 -21.52 6.10 8.75
CA GLY A 94 -21.05 7.35 8.17
C GLY A 94 -19.59 7.29 7.73
N GLY A 95 -19.15 8.35 7.03
CA GLY A 95 -17.84 8.46 6.41
C GLY A 95 -17.84 8.03 4.94
N ASP A 96 -16.68 8.16 4.31
CA ASP A 96 -16.38 7.77 2.95
C ASP A 96 -16.29 6.24 2.84
N ARG A 97 -17.21 5.65 2.06
CA ARG A 97 -17.27 4.19 1.86
C ARG A 97 -16.16 3.68 0.95
N ASP A 98 -15.68 4.50 0.02
CA ASP A 98 -14.60 4.14 -0.89
C ASP A 98 -13.27 4.14 -0.14
N ALA A 99 -13.06 5.10 0.76
CA ALA A 99 -11.93 5.09 1.71
C ALA A 99 -11.94 3.84 2.59
N ASN A 100 -13.12 3.47 3.11
CA ASN A 100 -13.27 2.26 3.93
C ASN A 100 -12.94 0.99 3.13
N ALA A 101 -13.39 0.92 1.87
CA ALA A 101 -13.08 -0.16 0.95
C ALA A 101 -11.59 -0.20 0.63
N ALA A 102 -10.95 0.95 0.40
CA ALA A 102 -9.50 1.06 0.19
C ALA A 102 -8.71 0.53 1.41
N LEU A 103 -9.07 0.95 2.62
CA LEU A 103 -8.47 0.42 3.86
C LEU A 103 -8.69 -1.09 4.02
N CYS A 104 -9.83 -1.62 3.58
CA CYS A 104 -10.10 -3.06 3.57
C CYS A 104 -9.16 -3.78 2.59
N ARG A 105 -9.00 -3.28 1.36
CA ARG A 105 -8.07 -3.83 0.36
C ARG A 105 -6.63 -3.84 0.88
N ILE A 106 -6.16 -2.72 1.45
CA ILE A 106 -4.84 -2.63 2.07
C ILE A 106 -4.69 -3.66 3.19
N ALA A 107 -5.70 -3.81 4.06
CA ALA A 107 -5.65 -4.81 5.13
C ALA A 107 -5.55 -6.25 4.62
N LEU A 108 -6.24 -6.58 3.53
CA LEU A 108 -6.16 -7.91 2.91
C LEU A 108 -4.80 -8.18 2.28
N VAL A 109 -4.22 -7.20 1.57
CA VAL A 109 -2.86 -7.28 1.04
C VAL A 109 -1.85 -7.45 2.17
N ARG A 110 -1.94 -6.67 3.23
CA ARG A 110 -1.07 -6.82 4.40
C ARG A 110 -1.22 -8.19 5.06
N LEU A 111 -2.44 -8.72 5.16
CA LEU A 111 -2.64 -10.05 5.70
C LEU A 111 -1.99 -11.13 4.80
N SER A 112 -2.05 -10.95 3.49
CA SER A 112 -1.51 -11.93 2.55
C SER A 112 0.02 -11.90 2.44
N SER A 113 0.70 -10.80 2.76
CA SER A 113 2.15 -10.72 2.54
C SER A 113 2.99 -10.01 3.62
N ASP A 114 2.41 -9.27 4.56
CA ASP A 114 3.16 -8.59 5.63
C ASP A 114 3.32 -9.48 6.89
N PRO A 115 4.56 -9.88 7.23
CA PRO A 115 4.82 -10.68 8.43
C PRO A 115 4.34 -10.01 9.73
N ARG A 116 4.46 -8.69 9.85
CA ARG A 116 4.04 -7.94 11.04
C ARG A 116 2.53 -8.03 11.23
N THR A 117 1.76 -7.82 10.16
CA THR A 117 0.31 -7.94 10.16
C THR A 117 -0.13 -9.37 10.47
N ARG A 118 0.50 -10.39 9.87
CA ARG A 118 0.23 -11.81 10.16
C ARG A 118 0.45 -12.15 11.63
N ALA A 119 1.58 -11.72 12.21
CA ALA A 119 1.87 -11.92 13.62
C ALA A 119 0.85 -11.23 14.53
N TYR A 120 0.42 -10.01 14.17
CA TYR A 120 -0.66 -9.33 14.89
C TYR A 120 -1.98 -10.10 14.83
N VAL A 121 -2.38 -10.58 13.65
CA VAL A 121 -3.59 -11.37 13.47
C VAL A 121 -3.53 -12.66 14.29
N ALA A 122 -2.41 -13.38 14.27
CA ALA A 122 -2.24 -14.58 15.08
C ALA A 122 -2.45 -14.30 16.58
N ARG A 123 -1.86 -13.22 17.11
CA ARG A 123 -2.08 -12.78 18.50
C ARG A 123 -3.55 -12.46 18.81
N GLN A 124 -4.25 -11.78 17.89
CA GLN A 124 -5.66 -11.44 18.10
C GLN A 124 -6.59 -12.65 18.00
N THR A 125 -6.28 -13.60 17.12
CA THR A 125 -7.00 -14.88 17.01
C THR A 125 -6.81 -15.70 18.28
N ALA A 126 -5.58 -15.77 18.82
CA ALA A 126 -5.31 -16.44 20.10
C ALA A 126 -6.05 -15.79 21.27
N ALA A 127 -6.31 -14.47 21.20
CA ALA A 127 -7.13 -13.74 22.16
C ALA A 127 -8.65 -13.93 21.96
N GLY A 128 -9.08 -14.88 21.12
CA GLY A 128 -10.49 -15.23 20.91
C GLY A 128 -11.30 -14.25 20.04
N ARG A 129 -10.65 -13.30 19.34
CA ARG A 129 -11.35 -12.35 18.48
C ARG A 129 -11.79 -12.99 17.17
N THR A 130 -12.97 -12.60 16.69
CA THR A 130 -13.48 -13.03 15.40
C THR A 130 -12.72 -12.37 14.24
N LYS A 131 -12.66 -13.02 13.08
CA LYS A 131 -12.05 -12.45 11.86
C LYS A 131 -12.59 -11.06 11.51
N ARG A 132 -13.90 -10.82 11.70
CA ARG A 132 -14.54 -9.52 11.43
C ARG A 132 -14.03 -8.43 12.38
N GLU A 133 -13.79 -8.75 13.65
CA GLU A 133 -13.21 -7.80 14.62
C GLU A 133 -11.75 -7.50 14.29
N ILE A 134 -10.97 -8.52 13.93
CA ILE A 134 -9.56 -8.35 13.53
C ILE A 134 -9.45 -7.43 12.31
N ILE A 135 -10.27 -7.63 11.28
CA ILE A 135 -10.27 -6.76 10.09
C ILE A 135 -10.66 -5.31 10.44
N ARG A 136 -11.59 -5.09 11.39
CA ARG A 136 -11.90 -3.74 11.87
C ARG A 136 -10.71 -3.08 12.58
N LEU A 137 -10.02 -3.84 13.45
CA LEU A 137 -8.82 -3.37 14.13
C LEU A 137 -7.70 -3.04 13.15
N LEU A 138 -7.47 -3.88 12.14
CA LEU A 138 -6.50 -3.63 11.08
C LEU A 138 -6.81 -2.35 10.31
N ARG A 139 -8.04 -2.18 9.83
CA ARG A 139 -8.44 -0.95 9.11
C ARG A 139 -8.22 0.31 9.95
N ARG A 140 -8.56 0.27 11.23
CA ARG A 140 -8.31 1.40 12.15
C ARG A 140 -6.81 1.64 12.37
N ALA A 141 -6.01 0.58 12.50
CA ALA A 141 -4.56 0.70 12.67
C ALA A 141 -3.89 1.27 11.41
N ILE A 142 -4.33 0.83 10.21
CA ILE A 142 -3.85 1.35 8.93
C ILE A 142 -4.24 2.82 8.77
N ALA A 143 -5.48 3.20 9.06
CA ALA A 143 -5.90 4.60 8.99
C ALA A 143 -5.04 5.50 9.90
N ARG A 144 -4.75 5.04 11.12
CA ARG A 144 -3.83 5.73 12.04
C ARG A 144 -2.43 5.87 11.45
N GLU A 145 -1.89 4.78 10.90
CA GLU A 145 -0.56 4.75 10.29
C GLU A 145 -0.47 5.74 9.13
N MET A 146 -1.44 5.72 8.20
CA MET A 146 -1.48 6.61 7.04
C MET A 146 -1.58 8.07 7.46
N PHE A 147 -2.44 8.38 8.44
CA PHE A 147 -2.57 9.73 8.95
C PHE A 147 -1.24 10.26 9.52
N ARG A 148 -0.66 9.53 10.48
CA ARG A 148 0.55 9.99 11.19
C ARG A 148 1.80 10.00 10.33
N ARG A 149 1.96 8.99 9.47
CA ARG A 149 3.22 8.75 8.75
C ARG A 149 3.23 9.27 7.34
N CYS A 150 2.09 9.51 6.71
CA CYS A 150 2.04 9.84 5.29
C CYS A 150 1.28 11.13 5.01
N LEU A 151 0.15 11.37 5.67
CA LEU A 151 -0.69 12.53 5.36
C LEU A 151 -0.24 13.81 6.08
N THR A 152 0.14 13.72 7.36
CA THR A 152 0.57 14.89 8.14
C THR A 152 2.09 15.04 8.25
N THR A 153 2.84 14.09 7.70
CA THR A 153 4.30 14.06 7.77
C THR A 153 4.84 13.85 6.37
N THR A 154 5.67 14.78 5.89
CA THR A 154 6.40 14.60 4.64
C THR A 154 7.44 13.51 4.82
N VAL A 155 7.28 12.40 4.12
CA VAL A 155 8.27 11.33 4.10
C VAL A 155 9.15 11.52 2.89
N THR A 156 10.45 11.70 3.12
CA THR A 156 11.45 11.64 2.07
C THR A 156 11.57 10.19 1.61
N VAL A 157 11.17 9.92 0.37
CA VAL A 157 11.40 8.61 -0.26
C VAL A 157 12.76 8.69 -0.96
N PRO A 158 13.73 7.84 -0.59
CA PRO A 158 15.02 7.81 -1.26
C PRO A 158 14.84 7.55 -2.76
N GLY A 159 15.47 8.37 -3.60
CA GLY A 159 15.59 8.04 -5.02
C GLY A 159 16.29 6.69 -5.18
N ILE A 160 15.89 5.92 -6.18
CA ILE A 160 16.46 4.59 -6.51
C ILE A 160 17.04 4.54 -7.93
N ALA A 161 16.83 5.61 -8.71
CA ALA A 161 17.21 5.69 -10.11
C ALA A 161 18.74 5.65 -10.33
N ASP A 162 19.51 5.97 -9.30
CA ASP A 162 20.97 5.96 -9.26
C ASP A 162 21.57 4.55 -9.05
N LEU A 163 20.85 3.64 -8.40
CA LEU A 163 21.38 2.32 -8.01
C LEU A 163 21.87 1.51 -9.22
N ARG A 164 21.07 1.46 -10.28
CA ARG A 164 21.40 0.68 -11.49
C ARG A 164 22.59 1.28 -12.27
N PRO A 165 22.63 2.59 -12.56
CA PRO A 165 23.82 3.24 -13.14
C PRO A 165 25.08 3.04 -12.29
N LEU A 166 25.00 3.22 -10.97
CA LEU A 166 26.15 3.05 -10.07
C LEU A 166 26.69 1.62 -10.11
N ARG A 167 25.80 0.62 -10.08
CA ARG A 167 26.17 -0.79 -10.20
C ARG A 167 26.86 -1.08 -11.54
N GLN A 168 26.30 -0.58 -12.63
CA GLN A 168 26.84 -0.77 -13.98
C GLN A 168 28.22 -0.12 -14.14
N LEU A 169 28.39 1.09 -13.62
CA LEU A 169 29.68 1.81 -13.63
C LEU A 169 30.79 1.03 -12.89
N ARG A 170 30.43 0.29 -11.84
CA ARG A 170 31.35 -0.56 -11.07
C ARG A 170 31.52 -1.98 -11.66
N ASN A 171 30.90 -2.29 -12.80
CA ASN A 171 30.88 -3.63 -13.40
C ASN A 171 30.37 -4.74 -12.46
N ILE A 172 29.51 -4.38 -11.50
CA ILE A 172 28.93 -5.34 -10.55
C ILE A 172 27.71 -5.99 -11.19
N THR A 173 27.62 -7.32 -11.12
CA THR A 173 26.46 -8.04 -11.64
C THR A 173 25.30 -7.96 -10.65
N LEU A 174 24.07 -8.02 -11.17
CA LEU A 174 22.86 -8.01 -10.34
C LEU A 174 22.82 -9.23 -9.39
N THR A 175 23.38 -10.35 -9.81
CA THR A 175 23.54 -11.57 -8.99
C THR A 175 24.53 -11.38 -7.84
N ALA A 176 25.64 -10.68 -8.06
CA ALA A 176 26.62 -10.40 -7.00
C ALA A 176 26.00 -9.55 -5.88
N VAL A 177 25.18 -8.55 -6.24
CA VAL A 177 24.42 -7.75 -5.27
C VAL A 177 23.45 -8.62 -4.48
N ALA A 178 22.67 -9.44 -5.20
CA ALA A 178 21.67 -10.31 -4.61
C ALA A 178 22.31 -11.28 -3.60
N GLN A 179 23.48 -11.85 -3.95
CA GLN A 179 24.25 -12.72 -3.08
C GLN A 179 24.77 -11.98 -1.84
N HIS A 180 25.27 -10.75 -1.98
CA HIS A 180 25.75 -9.95 -0.85
C HIS A 180 24.65 -9.69 0.18
N PHE A 181 23.43 -9.36 -0.27
CA PHE A 181 22.29 -9.08 0.61
C PHE A 181 21.46 -10.31 0.99
N GLY A 182 21.81 -11.50 0.50
CA GLY A 182 21.07 -12.73 0.78
C GLY A 182 19.62 -12.70 0.24
N VAL A 183 19.38 -11.99 -0.85
CA VAL A 183 18.06 -11.86 -1.48
C VAL A 183 18.06 -12.49 -2.87
N TRP A 184 16.87 -12.75 -3.41
CA TRP A 184 16.74 -13.20 -4.79
C TRP A 184 17.11 -12.07 -5.78
N PRO A 185 17.72 -12.38 -6.94
CA PRO A 185 18.02 -11.38 -7.97
C PRO A 185 16.79 -10.56 -8.39
N THR A 186 15.61 -11.19 -8.42
CA THR A 186 14.35 -10.50 -8.71
C THR A 186 14.04 -9.38 -7.72
N THR A 187 14.44 -9.49 -6.45
CA THR A 187 14.28 -8.43 -5.45
C THR A 187 15.11 -7.21 -5.82
N ILE A 188 16.39 -7.38 -6.14
CA ILE A 188 17.27 -6.29 -6.57
C ILE A 188 16.76 -5.67 -7.87
N SER A 189 16.36 -6.49 -8.85
CA SER A 189 15.80 -5.99 -10.11
C SER A 189 14.52 -5.18 -9.91
N ARG A 190 13.62 -5.63 -9.04
CA ARG A 190 12.38 -4.90 -8.73
C ARG A 190 12.67 -3.60 -7.99
N LEU A 191 13.64 -3.59 -7.08
CA LEU A 191 14.11 -2.39 -6.37
C LEU A 191 14.69 -1.37 -7.37
N GLU A 192 15.62 -1.78 -8.23
CA GLU A 192 16.23 -0.90 -9.26
C GLU A 192 15.21 -0.33 -10.27
N ARG A 193 14.08 -1.02 -10.46
CA ARG A 193 13.00 -0.60 -11.36
C ARG A 193 11.88 0.18 -10.66
N GLY A 194 11.98 0.38 -9.34
CA GLY A 194 10.92 1.01 -8.55
C GLY A 194 9.64 0.20 -8.40
N LEU A 195 9.69 -1.09 -8.70
CA LEU A 195 8.55 -2.01 -8.57
C LEU A 195 8.38 -2.52 -7.13
N SER A 196 9.36 -2.31 -6.26
CA SER A 196 9.30 -2.61 -4.83
C SER A 196 10.04 -1.55 -4.03
N ARG A 197 9.52 -1.22 -2.84
CA ARG A 197 10.18 -0.35 -1.88
C ARG A 197 10.80 -1.18 -0.76
N ASP A 198 12.08 -0.95 -0.54
CA ASP A 198 12.80 -1.37 0.66
C ASP A 198 13.88 -0.31 0.90
N ASP A 199 13.57 0.66 1.76
CA ASP A 199 14.44 1.82 1.98
C ASP A 199 15.73 1.41 2.68
N ASP A 200 15.67 0.45 3.60
CA ASP A 200 16.84 -0.06 4.32
C ASP A 200 17.78 -0.78 3.34
N LEU A 201 17.22 -1.64 2.48
CA LEU A 201 17.99 -2.30 1.42
C LEU A 201 18.55 -1.28 0.42
N ALA A 202 17.79 -0.26 0.03
CA ALA A 202 18.27 0.77 -0.90
C ALA A 202 19.45 1.56 -0.33
N HIS A 203 19.42 1.92 0.95
CA HIS A 203 20.54 2.60 1.62
C HIS A 203 21.75 1.68 1.76
N ALA A 204 21.55 0.45 2.23
CA ALA A 204 22.62 -0.53 2.39
C ALA A 204 23.27 -0.86 1.04
N TYR A 205 22.46 -1.00 -0.01
CA TYR A 205 22.90 -1.25 -1.38
C TYR A 205 23.73 -0.08 -1.92
N ARG A 206 23.25 1.16 -1.77
CA ARG A 206 23.99 2.35 -2.19
C ARG A 206 25.34 2.46 -1.48
N TYR A 207 25.35 2.25 -0.16
CA TYR A 207 26.58 2.28 0.64
C TYR A 207 27.57 1.22 0.15
N TRP A 208 27.11 -0.02 -0.05
CA TRP A 208 27.96 -1.11 -0.49
C TRP A 208 28.59 -0.87 -1.87
N ILE A 209 27.81 -0.39 -2.87
CA ILE A 209 28.36 -0.07 -4.20
C ILE A 209 29.45 1.01 -4.12
N GLN A 210 29.32 1.97 -3.21
CA GLN A 210 30.30 3.05 -3.05
C GLN A 210 31.60 2.55 -2.41
N THR A 211 31.52 1.52 -1.56
CA THR A 211 32.66 0.92 -0.86
C THR A 211 33.30 -0.27 -1.59
N ALA A 212 32.68 -0.79 -2.64
CA ALA A 212 33.13 -1.93 -3.45
C ALA A 212 34.00 -1.49 -4.65
#